data_AF-P94693-F1
#
_entry.id   AF-P94693-F1
#
_cell.length_a   1.000
_cell.length_b   1.000
_cell.length_c   1.000
_cell.angle_alpha   90.00
_cell.angle_beta   90.00
_cell.angle_gamma   90.00
#
_symmetry.space_group_name_H-M   'P 1'
#
loop_
_entity.id
_entity.type
_entity.pdbx_description
1 polymer ?
#
loop_
_entity_poly.entity_id
_entity_poly.type
_entity_poly.pdbx_seq_one_letter_code
_entity_poly.pdbx_strand_id
1 'polypeptide(L)'
;WKDDIKIDQEAVKAYVGGEFKPNAGAHAGRDWGKFDIEAEVVGLCPTGCMTYESGTLSIDNKNCTRCMHCINTMPRALKIGDERGASILVGAKAPVLDGAQMGSLLIPFIAAEEPFDEVKEVIENIWEWWMEEGKNRERLGETMKRVGFQKLLEVTGTKAVPQHVSEPRHNPYIFFKEEEVPGGWSRDISDYRKRHMR
;
A
#
# COMPACT_ATOMS: atom_id res chain seq x y z
N TRP A 1 -10.55 -3.81 2.88
CA TRP A 1 -10.91 -5.15 3.38
C TRP A 1 -9.70 -6.07 3.26
N LYS A 2 -9.68 -7.21 3.96
CA LYS A 2 -8.56 -8.16 3.97
C LYS A 2 -8.91 -9.56 3.49
N ASP A 3 -10.17 -9.93 3.63
CA ASP A 3 -10.80 -11.16 3.21
C ASP A 3 -11.23 -11.12 1.74
N ASP A 4 -12.07 -12.06 1.35
CA ASP A 4 -12.46 -12.29 -0.04
C ASP A 4 -13.46 -11.26 -0.55
N ILE A 5 -13.32 -10.86 -1.82
CA ILE A 5 -14.38 -10.15 -2.54
C ILE A 5 -15.61 -11.05 -2.59
N LYS A 6 -16.76 -10.52 -2.21
CA LYS A 6 -18.04 -11.24 -2.30
C LYS A 6 -18.55 -11.19 -3.72
N ILE A 7 -18.94 -12.36 -4.25
CA ILE A 7 -19.39 -12.54 -5.63
C ILE A 7 -20.82 -13.08 -5.62
N ASP A 8 -21.74 -12.32 -6.21
CA ASP A 8 -23.07 -12.81 -6.59
C ASP A 8 -23.01 -13.30 -8.06
N GLN A 9 -22.95 -14.62 -8.24
CA GLN A 9 -22.82 -15.23 -9.56
C GLN A 9 -24.05 -15.03 -10.45
N GLU A 10 -25.24 -14.88 -9.87
CA GLU A 10 -26.45 -14.60 -10.65
C GLU A 10 -26.40 -13.17 -11.20
N ALA A 11 -25.93 -12.22 -10.39
CA ALA A 11 -25.67 -10.86 -10.85
C ALA A 11 -24.53 -10.80 -11.89
N VAL A 12 -23.47 -11.62 -11.76
CA VAL A 12 -22.42 -11.76 -12.80
C VAL A 12 -23.05 -12.18 -14.13
N LYS A 13 -23.88 -13.23 -14.13
CA LYS A 13 -24.57 -13.68 -15.34
C LYS A 13 -25.48 -12.61 -15.93
N ALA A 14 -26.17 -11.83 -15.10
CA ALA A 14 -27.00 -10.71 -15.54
C ALA A 14 -26.18 -9.58 -16.20
N TYR A 15 -24.95 -9.30 -15.75
CA TYR A 15 -24.03 -8.40 -16.47
C TYR A 15 -23.65 -8.98 -17.84
N VAL A 16 -23.22 -10.24 -17.89
CA VAL A 16 -22.81 -10.90 -19.15
C VAL A 16 -23.97 -11.04 -20.13
N GLY A 17 -25.20 -11.24 -19.63
CA GLY A 17 -26.43 -11.26 -20.42
C GLY A 17 -26.90 -9.88 -20.90
N GLY A 18 -26.26 -8.79 -20.43
CA GLY A 18 -26.60 -7.42 -20.81
C GLY A 18 -27.81 -6.83 -20.07
N GLU A 19 -28.31 -7.49 -19.03
CA GLU A 19 -29.40 -6.97 -18.19
C GLU A 19 -28.92 -5.80 -17.33
N PHE A 20 -27.67 -5.85 -16.86
CA PHE A 20 -27.05 -4.78 -16.08
C PHE A 20 -26.00 -4.04 -16.90
N LYS A 21 -26.06 -2.70 -16.88
CA LYS A 21 -25.05 -1.85 -17.51
C LYS A 21 -23.76 -1.85 -16.68
N PRO A 22 -22.58 -2.08 -17.29
CA PRO A 22 -21.31 -2.00 -16.58
C PRO A 22 -21.07 -0.59 -16.03
N ASN A 23 -20.31 -0.51 -14.95
CA ASN A 23 -19.97 0.70 -14.22
C ASN A 23 -21.18 1.57 -13.87
N ALA A 24 -22.31 0.93 -13.54
CA ALA A 24 -23.60 1.57 -13.30
C ALA A 24 -24.07 2.50 -14.44
N GLY A 25 -23.66 2.22 -15.68
CA GLY A 25 -23.99 3.04 -16.84
C GLY A 25 -23.16 4.32 -16.98
N ALA A 26 -22.05 4.48 -16.25
CA ALA A 26 -21.18 5.65 -16.34
C ALA A 26 -20.71 5.98 -17.76
N HIS A 27 -20.66 4.99 -18.65
CA HIS A 27 -20.21 5.13 -20.03
C HIS A 27 -21.35 5.21 -21.06
N ALA A 28 -22.61 5.38 -20.62
CA ALA A 28 -23.78 5.38 -21.50
C ALA A 28 -23.84 6.56 -22.50
N GLY A 29 -22.96 7.56 -22.37
CA GLY A 29 -22.87 8.70 -23.29
C GLY A 29 -22.21 8.40 -24.64
N ARG A 30 -21.68 7.18 -24.82
CA ARG A 30 -21.09 6.71 -26.08
C ARG A 30 -21.39 5.23 -26.24
N ASP A 31 -21.50 4.76 -27.48
CA ASP A 31 -21.55 3.32 -27.78
C ASP A 31 -20.16 2.70 -27.64
N TRP A 32 -20.01 1.79 -26.68
CA TRP A 32 -18.81 0.99 -26.43
C TRP A 32 -19.00 -0.48 -26.83
N GLY A 33 -20.16 -0.84 -27.41
CA GLY A 33 -20.55 -2.21 -27.67
C GLY A 33 -21.25 -2.88 -26.48
N LYS A 34 -21.44 -4.19 -26.58
CA LYS A 34 -21.96 -5.02 -25.48
C LYS A 34 -20.86 -5.22 -24.45
N PHE A 35 -21.26 -5.32 -23.18
CA PHE A 35 -20.34 -5.64 -22.11
C PHE A 35 -19.62 -6.97 -22.38
N ASP A 36 -18.28 -6.92 -22.32
CA ASP A 36 -17.43 -8.10 -22.43
C ASP A 36 -16.64 -8.26 -21.13
N ILE A 37 -16.98 -9.26 -20.33
CA ILE A 37 -16.35 -9.52 -19.03
C ILE A 37 -14.86 -9.87 -19.18
N GLU A 38 -14.47 -10.51 -20.28
CA GLU A 38 -13.06 -10.82 -20.54
C GLU A 38 -12.29 -9.54 -20.84
N ALA A 39 -12.81 -8.69 -21.72
CA ALA A 39 -12.13 -7.47 -22.14
C ALA A 39 -12.15 -6.35 -21.08
N GLU A 40 -13.25 -6.21 -20.33
CA GLU A 40 -13.48 -5.06 -19.45
C GLU A 40 -13.21 -5.36 -17.97
N VAL A 41 -13.09 -6.64 -17.58
CA VAL A 41 -12.85 -7.03 -16.19
C VAL A 41 -11.62 -7.93 -16.06
N VAL A 42 -11.65 -9.13 -16.63
CA VAL A 42 -10.58 -10.14 -16.45
C VAL A 42 -9.26 -9.64 -17.02
N GLY A 43 -9.26 -9.21 -18.28
CA GLY A 43 -8.09 -8.72 -19.00
C GLY A 43 -7.54 -7.38 -18.50
N LEU A 44 -8.30 -6.66 -17.67
CA LEU A 44 -7.87 -5.39 -17.06
C LEU A 44 -7.52 -5.53 -15.57
N CYS A 45 -7.63 -6.72 -14.99
CA CYS A 45 -7.18 -6.97 -13.63
C CYS A 45 -5.64 -6.79 -13.56
N PRO A 46 -5.11 -5.82 -12.78
CA PRO A 46 -3.69 -5.49 -12.82
C PRO A 46 -2.77 -6.62 -12.35
N THR A 47 -3.30 -7.60 -11.60
CA THR A 47 -2.55 -8.77 -11.13
C THR A 47 -2.93 -10.05 -11.87
N GLY A 48 -3.87 -10.01 -12.82
CA GLY A 48 -4.35 -11.21 -13.52
C GLY A 48 -4.97 -12.26 -12.60
N CYS A 49 -5.47 -11.88 -11.41
CA CYS A 49 -5.98 -12.80 -10.40
C CYS A 49 -7.44 -13.23 -10.61
N MET A 50 -8.02 -12.96 -11.78
CA MET A 50 -9.42 -13.23 -12.09
C MET A 50 -9.53 -14.23 -13.25
N THR A 51 -10.56 -15.06 -13.23
CA THR A 51 -10.86 -16.02 -14.30
C THR A 51 -12.37 -16.11 -14.47
N TYR A 52 -12.85 -16.10 -15.71
CA TYR A 52 -14.27 -16.34 -16.00
C TYR A 52 -14.41 -17.56 -16.91
N GLU A 53 -14.92 -18.65 -16.35
CA GLU A 53 -15.03 -19.93 -17.04
C GLU A 53 -16.41 -20.54 -16.81
N SER A 54 -17.01 -21.07 -17.88
CA SER A 54 -18.31 -21.76 -17.82
C SER A 54 -19.40 -20.98 -17.08
N GLY A 55 -19.44 -19.65 -17.24
CA GLY A 55 -20.45 -18.79 -16.62
C GLY A 55 -20.18 -18.43 -15.15
N THR A 56 -19.00 -18.75 -14.63
CA THR A 56 -18.61 -18.53 -13.23
C THR A 56 -17.37 -17.63 -13.16
N LEU A 57 -17.47 -16.54 -12.40
CA LEU A 57 -16.33 -15.68 -12.12
C LEU A 57 -15.61 -16.16 -10.85
N SER A 58 -14.30 -16.37 -10.95
CA SER A 58 -13.42 -16.73 -9.84
C SER A 58 -12.38 -15.64 -9.61
N ILE A 59 -12.01 -15.42 -8.35
CA ILE A 59 -11.01 -14.42 -7.95
C ILE A 59 -10.04 -15.08 -6.96
N ASP A 60 -8.75 -15.09 -7.28
CA ASP A 60 -7.70 -15.42 -6.32
C ASP A 60 -7.40 -14.19 -5.44
N ASN A 61 -8.15 -14.07 -4.35
CA ASN A 61 -8.08 -12.93 -3.44
C ASN A 61 -6.69 -12.73 -2.81
N LYS A 62 -5.85 -13.77 -2.74
CA LYS A 62 -4.46 -13.65 -2.24
C LYS A 62 -3.59 -12.82 -3.18
N ASN A 63 -3.90 -12.83 -4.47
CA ASN A 63 -3.22 -12.04 -5.51
C ASN A 63 -3.99 -10.77 -5.89
N CYS A 64 -5.08 -10.43 -5.18
CA CYS A 64 -5.81 -9.19 -5.39
C CYS A 64 -5.18 -8.02 -4.62
N THR A 65 -4.80 -6.95 -5.33
CA THR A 65 -4.30 -5.70 -4.73
C THR A 65 -5.41 -4.71 -4.37
N ARG A 66 -6.68 -5.11 -4.53
CA ARG A 66 -7.87 -4.33 -4.10
C ARG A 66 -7.96 -2.96 -4.78
N CYS A 67 -7.58 -2.91 -6.06
CA CYS A 67 -7.60 -1.70 -6.91
C CYS A 67 -9.00 -1.15 -7.25
N MET A 68 -10.07 -1.80 -6.78
CA MET A 68 -11.48 -1.47 -7.03
C MET A 68 -12.01 -1.66 -8.44
N HIS A 69 -11.18 -1.88 -9.47
CA HIS A 69 -11.62 -1.96 -10.88
C HIS A 69 -12.85 -2.86 -11.10
N CYS A 70 -12.76 -4.13 -10.73
CA CYS A 70 -13.86 -5.09 -10.94
C CYS A 70 -15.14 -4.71 -10.17
N ILE A 71 -15.02 -4.19 -8.95
CA ILE A 71 -16.16 -3.72 -8.14
C ILE A 71 -16.78 -2.46 -8.76
N ASN A 72 -15.96 -1.54 -9.28
CA ASN A 72 -16.42 -0.34 -9.98
C ASN A 72 -17.21 -0.73 -11.24
N THR A 73 -16.73 -1.72 -11.99
CA THR A 73 -17.38 -2.21 -13.22
C THR A 73 -18.66 -3.00 -12.93
N MET A 74 -18.68 -3.84 -11.89
CA MET A 74 -19.83 -4.71 -11.57
C MET A 74 -20.37 -4.49 -10.14
N PRO A 75 -20.82 -3.27 -9.78
CA PRO A 75 -21.17 -2.93 -8.40
C PRO A 75 -22.40 -3.67 -7.86
N ARG A 76 -23.20 -4.31 -8.71
CA ARG A 76 -24.31 -5.18 -8.30
C ARG A 76 -23.87 -6.62 -8.00
N ALA A 77 -22.75 -7.07 -8.56
CA ALA A 77 -22.27 -8.45 -8.43
C ALA A 77 -21.10 -8.59 -7.46
N LEU A 78 -20.21 -7.61 -7.41
CA LEU A 78 -18.99 -7.65 -6.61
C LEU A 78 -19.08 -6.66 -5.45
N LYS A 79 -18.76 -7.11 -4.24
CA LYS A 79 -18.72 -6.29 -3.03
C LYS A 79 -17.42 -6.48 -2.28
N ILE A 80 -17.02 -5.44 -1.54
CA ILE A 80 -15.91 -5.52 -0.58
C ILE A 80 -16.14 -6.67 0.42
N GLY A 81 -15.05 -7.24 0.92
CA GLY A 81 -15.10 -8.22 2.01
C GLY A 81 -15.61 -7.62 3.33
N ASP A 82 -15.79 -8.50 4.32
CA ASP A 82 -16.36 -8.19 5.63
C ASP A 82 -15.29 -7.90 6.70
N GLU A 83 -14.04 -8.34 6.52
CA GLU A 83 -12.91 -7.91 7.35
C GLU A 83 -12.42 -6.54 6.90
N ARG A 84 -12.99 -5.48 7.49
CA ARG A 84 -12.81 -4.09 7.05
C ARG A 84 -11.86 -3.31 7.95
N GLY A 85 -11.27 -2.28 7.36
CA GLY A 85 -10.27 -1.43 7.98
C GLY A 85 -9.75 -0.43 6.97
N ALA A 86 -8.68 0.28 7.32
CA ALA A 86 -8.06 1.29 6.48
C ALA A 86 -6.55 1.04 6.34
N SER A 87 -5.95 1.63 5.32
CA SER A 87 -4.50 1.80 5.22
C SER A 87 -4.15 3.25 5.53
N ILE A 88 -3.03 3.47 6.24
CA ILE A 88 -2.53 4.83 6.52
C ILE A 88 -1.33 5.09 5.61
N LEU A 89 -1.46 6.12 4.77
CA LEU A 89 -0.39 6.61 3.91
C LEU A 89 -0.02 8.03 4.36
N VAL A 90 1.27 8.35 4.40
CA VAL A 90 1.78 9.60 4.98
C VAL A 90 2.69 10.37 4.03
N GLY A 91 2.88 11.66 4.30
CA GLY A 91 3.89 12.49 3.63
C GLY A 91 3.44 13.25 2.39
N ALA A 92 2.17 13.11 1.98
CA ALA A 92 1.65 13.81 0.80
C ALA A 92 1.76 15.34 0.92
N LYS A 93 2.26 16.00 -0.13
CA LYS A 93 2.41 17.46 -0.19
C LYS A 93 2.51 18.01 -1.60
N ALA A 94 2.16 19.28 -1.75
CA ALA A 94 2.41 20.09 -2.94
C ALA A 94 3.94 20.33 -3.14
N PRO A 95 4.37 20.88 -4.29
CA PRO A 95 5.78 20.96 -4.66
C PRO A 95 6.71 21.63 -3.64
N VAL A 96 6.33 22.78 -3.06
CA VAL A 96 7.23 23.54 -2.18
C VAL A 96 7.46 22.79 -0.85
N LEU A 97 8.68 22.51 -0.39
CA LEU A 97 10.00 22.84 -0.99
C LEU A 97 10.58 21.66 -1.79
N ASP A 98 10.68 20.46 -1.19
CA ASP A 98 11.43 19.32 -1.75
C ASP A 98 10.61 18.40 -2.68
N GLY A 99 9.85 19.02 -3.58
CA GLY A 99 9.04 18.34 -4.59
C GLY A 99 7.70 17.83 -4.08
N ALA A 100 6.84 17.51 -5.05
CA ALA A 100 5.52 16.94 -4.80
C ALA A 100 5.64 15.49 -4.30
N GLN A 101 4.76 15.11 -3.39
CA GLN A 101 4.70 13.75 -2.85
C GLN A 101 3.23 13.29 -2.78
N MET A 102 2.99 12.05 -3.15
CA MET A 102 1.80 11.30 -2.72
C MET A 102 2.10 10.59 -1.40
N GLY A 103 1.06 10.03 -0.76
CA GLY A 103 1.26 9.28 0.47
C GLY A 103 2.07 8.00 0.25
N SER A 104 3.03 7.73 1.14
CA SER A 104 3.74 6.44 1.21
C SER A 104 3.09 5.54 2.26
N LEU A 105 2.94 4.24 1.97
CA LEU A 105 2.24 3.30 2.84
C LEU A 105 3.01 3.08 4.16
N LEU A 106 2.41 3.48 5.28
CA LEU A 106 2.96 3.28 6.62
C LEU A 106 2.29 2.10 7.33
N ILE A 107 0.96 2.13 7.45
CA ILE A 107 0.19 1.06 8.08
C ILE A 107 -0.59 0.34 6.96
N PRO A 108 -0.19 -0.89 6.56
CA PRO A 108 -0.88 -1.63 5.51
C PRO A 108 -2.36 -1.88 5.83
N PHE A 109 -2.67 -2.10 7.11
CA PHE A 109 -4.03 -2.26 7.59
C PHE A 109 -4.14 -1.94 9.08
N ILE A 110 -5.20 -1.22 9.43
CA ILE A 110 -5.62 -0.94 10.80
C ILE A 110 -7.14 -1.09 10.89
N ALA A 111 -7.65 -1.56 12.03
CA ALA A 111 -9.08 -1.53 12.29
C ALA A 111 -9.53 -0.06 12.42
N ALA A 112 -10.70 0.26 11.87
CA ALA A 112 -11.26 1.61 11.94
C ALA A 112 -12.53 1.59 12.80
N GLU A 113 -12.35 1.27 14.07
CA GLU A 113 -13.43 1.06 15.04
C GLU A 113 -13.39 2.13 16.13
N GLU A 114 -14.56 2.65 16.53
CA GLU A 114 -14.68 3.62 17.62
C GLU A 114 -14.20 3.00 18.94
N PRO A 115 -13.39 3.70 19.76
CA PRO A 115 -13.04 5.13 19.71
C PRO A 115 -11.83 5.51 18.85
N PHE A 116 -11.33 4.61 18.00
CA PHE A 116 -10.20 4.79 17.07
C PHE A 116 -8.83 4.92 17.72
N ASP A 117 -8.63 4.30 18.89
CA ASP A 117 -7.40 4.48 19.67
C ASP A 117 -6.16 3.97 18.93
N GLU A 118 -6.23 2.86 18.19
CA GLU A 118 -5.11 2.40 17.34
C GLU A 118 -4.74 3.45 16.28
N VAL A 119 -5.72 4.13 15.69
CA VAL A 119 -5.48 5.19 14.69
C VAL A 119 -4.89 6.43 15.36
N LYS A 120 -5.40 6.80 16.54
CA LYS A 120 -4.87 7.94 17.32
C LYS A 120 -3.43 7.71 17.74
N GLU A 121 -3.08 6.51 18.21
CA GLU A 121 -1.72 6.16 18.60
C GLU A 121 -0.75 6.35 17.43
N VAL A 122 -1.12 5.93 16.21
CA VAL A 122 -0.30 6.20 15.00
C VAL A 122 -0.15 7.71 14.75
N ILE A 123 -1.22 8.48 14.88
CA ILE A 123 -1.19 9.94 14.65
C ILE A 123 -0.31 10.65 15.69
N GLU A 124 -0.50 10.34 16.97
CA GLU A 124 0.21 10.95 18.09
C GLU A 124 1.70 10.63 18.05
N ASN A 125 2.08 9.38 17.78
CA ASN A 125 3.47 8.97 17.60
C ASN A 125 4.15 9.71 16.42
N ILE A 126 3.43 9.94 15.32
CA ILE A 126 3.93 10.74 14.19
C ILE A 126 4.12 12.20 14.61
N TRP A 127 3.17 12.77 15.36
CA TRP A 127 3.23 14.16 15.80
C TRP A 127 4.35 14.38 16.82
N GLU A 128 4.48 13.53 17.83
CA GLU A 128 5.55 13.61 18.83
C GLU A 128 6.92 13.63 18.14
N TRP A 129 7.15 12.71 17.20
CA TRP A 129 8.38 12.69 16.42
C TRP A 129 8.56 13.93 15.52
N TRP A 130 7.54 14.30 14.74
CA TRP A 130 7.66 15.41 13.79
C TRP A 130 7.75 16.78 14.47
N MET A 131 7.13 16.95 15.64
CA MET A 131 7.20 18.19 16.41
C MET A 131 8.57 18.40 17.04
N GLU A 132 9.27 17.33 17.41
CA GLU A 132 10.63 17.39 17.94
C GLU A 132 11.69 17.52 16.82
N GLU A 133 11.57 16.72 15.76
CA GLU A 133 12.61 16.59 14.72
C GLU A 133 12.38 17.50 13.50
N GLY A 134 11.17 18.03 13.34
CA GLY A 134 10.78 18.85 12.19
C GLY A 134 11.46 20.23 12.22
N LYS A 135 12.07 20.60 11.09
CA LYS A 135 12.63 21.94 10.92
C LYS A 135 11.54 22.97 10.66
N ASN A 136 11.88 24.25 10.79
CA ASN A 136 10.97 25.34 10.45
C ASN A 136 10.41 25.17 9.02
N ARG A 137 9.08 25.11 8.92
CA ARG A 137 8.31 24.94 7.66
C ARG A 137 8.53 23.61 6.92
N GLU A 138 9.18 22.64 7.54
CA GLU A 138 9.38 21.31 6.96
C GLU A 138 8.13 20.45 7.15
N ARG A 139 7.58 19.93 6.05
CA ARG A 139 6.44 19.02 6.10
C ARG A 139 6.89 17.63 6.56
N LEU A 140 5.96 16.83 7.07
CA LEU A 140 6.20 15.42 7.44
C LEU A 140 6.92 14.64 6.32
N GLY A 141 6.45 14.75 5.07
CA GLY A 141 7.09 14.06 3.93
C GLY A 141 8.52 14.51 3.64
N GLU A 142 8.90 15.73 4.01
CA GLU A 142 10.29 16.22 3.88
C GLU A 142 11.16 15.68 5.02
N THR A 143 10.61 15.66 6.24
CA THR A 143 11.24 15.02 7.41
C THR A 143 11.51 13.54 7.14
N MET A 144 10.55 12.82 6.55
CA MET A 144 10.70 11.42 6.13
C MET A 144 11.83 11.22 5.11
N LYS A 145 11.98 12.12 4.13
CA LYS A 145 13.08 12.05 3.16
C LYS A 145 14.44 12.34 3.80
N ARG A 146 14.49 13.27 4.75
CA ARG A 146 15.72 13.69 5.43
C ARG A 146 16.22 12.64 6.42
N VAL A 147 15.34 12.15 7.29
CA VAL A 147 15.69 11.24 8.40
C VAL A 147 15.58 9.78 7.99
N GLY A 148 14.71 9.48 7.01
CA GLY A 148 14.48 8.15 6.49
C GLY A 148 13.17 7.54 6.97
N PHE A 149 12.52 6.77 6.10
CA PHE A 149 11.27 6.05 6.40
C PHE A 149 11.43 5.05 7.54
N GLN A 150 12.64 4.49 7.73
CA GLN A 150 12.95 3.60 8.85
C GLN A 150 12.70 4.26 10.21
N LYS A 151 12.98 5.56 10.36
CA LYS A 151 12.72 6.26 11.63
C LYS A 151 11.22 6.36 11.91
N LEU A 152 10.42 6.62 10.87
CA LEU A 152 8.97 6.65 10.97
C LEU A 152 8.41 5.28 11.42
N LEU A 153 8.97 4.18 10.90
CA LEU A 153 8.63 2.83 11.35
C LEU A 153 8.96 2.61 12.83
N GLU A 154 10.12 3.07 13.30
CA GLU A 154 10.53 2.96 14.70
C GLU A 154 9.62 3.75 15.64
N VAL A 155 9.33 5.02 15.34
CA VAL A 155 8.51 5.88 16.23
C VAL A 155 7.04 5.44 16.28
N THR A 156 6.55 4.77 15.25
CA THR A 156 5.19 4.21 15.22
C THR A 156 5.13 2.73 15.62
N GLY A 157 6.22 2.16 16.14
CA GLY A 157 6.27 0.74 16.54
C GLY A 157 5.99 -0.25 15.40
N THR A 158 6.12 0.17 14.14
CA THR A 158 5.75 -0.62 12.98
C THR A 158 6.95 -1.40 12.45
N LYS A 159 6.86 -2.72 12.40
CA LYS A 159 7.91 -3.55 11.79
C LYS A 159 7.96 -3.32 10.27
N ALA A 160 9.16 -3.14 9.72
CA ALA A 160 9.38 -3.07 8.29
C ALA A 160 8.88 -4.35 7.59
N VAL A 161 8.05 -4.19 6.57
CA VAL A 161 7.52 -5.27 5.73
C VAL A 161 7.65 -4.91 4.24
N PRO A 162 7.68 -5.89 3.32
CA PRO A 162 7.85 -5.61 1.88
C PRO A 162 6.83 -4.61 1.31
N GLN A 163 5.61 -4.56 1.85
CA GLN A 163 4.55 -3.66 1.42
C GLN A 163 4.89 -2.17 1.60
N HIS A 164 5.86 -1.82 2.46
CA HIS A 164 6.27 -0.43 2.67
C HIS A 164 7.02 0.18 1.48
N VAL A 165 7.48 -0.64 0.53
CA VAL A 165 8.22 -0.19 -0.64
C VAL A 165 7.65 -0.79 -1.92
N SER A 166 7.75 -0.06 -3.03
CA SER A 166 7.43 -0.62 -4.35
C SER A 166 8.51 -1.60 -4.82
N GLU A 167 9.76 -1.37 -4.41
CA GLU A 167 10.91 -2.22 -4.69
C GLU A 167 12.02 -2.01 -3.63
N PRO A 168 12.90 -2.98 -3.38
CA PRO A 168 14.11 -2.77 -2.61
C PRO A 168 15.04 -1.74 -3.28
N ARG A 169 15.87 -1.09 -2.47
CA ARG A 169 16.90 -0.17 -2.96
C ARG A 169 17.93 -0.86 -3.85
N HIS A 170 18.32 -0.22 -4.95
CA HIS A 170 19.40 -0.69 -5.84
C HIS A 170 20.80 -0.13 -5.46
N ASN A 171 20.86 1.02 -4.78
CA ASN A 171 22.13 1.59 -4.31
C ASN A 171 22.56 0.95 -2.98
N PRO A 172 23.80 0.43 -2.83
CA PRO A 172 24.21 -0.41 -1.69
C PRO A 172 24.67 0.36 -0.43
N TYR A 173 24.35 1.66 -0.30
CA TYR A 173 24.74 2.49 0.86
C TYR A 173 23.88 2.19 2.11
N ILE A 174 23.95 0.97 2.61
CA ILE A 174 23.13 0.44 3.71
C ILE A 174 23.77 0.83 5.04
N PHE A 175 23.00 1.54 5.86
CA PHE A 175 23.37 1.80 7.25
C PHE A 175 23.06 0.55 8.08
N PHE A 176 23.96 0.23 9.01
CA PHE A 176 23.76 -0.77 10.05
C PHE A 176 23.80 -0.06 11.39
N LYS A 177 23.03 -0.54 12.35
CA LYS A 177 23.21 -0.10 13.74
C LYS A 177 24.40 -0.85 14.35
N GLU A 178 25.10 -0.23 15.29
CA GLU A 178 26.29 -0.84 15.89
C GLU A 178 25.95 -2.18 16.57
N GLU A 179 24.79 -2.26 17.21
CA GLU A 179 24.27 -3.46 17.86
C GLU A 179 23.94 -4.62 16.89
N GLU A 180 23.79 -4.35 15.59
CA GLU A 180 23.53 -5.36 14.56
C GLU A 180 24.82 -5.98 13.99
N VAL A 181 25.98 -5.36 14.26
CA VAL A 181 27.26 -5.77 13.69
C VAL A 181 28.11 -6.48 14.74
N PRO A 182 28.40 -7.79 14.61
CA PRO A 182 29.26 -8.51 15.55
C PRO A 182 30.61 -7.82 15.76
N GLY A 183 30.89 -7.42 17.00
CA GLY A 183 32.11 -6.72 17.41
C GLY A 183 32.02 -5.20 17.46
N GLY A 184 30.91 -4.60 17.00
CA GLY A 184 30.69 -3.15 17.03
C GLY A 184 31.71 -2.36 16.23
N TRP A 185 31.84 -1.06 16.54
CA TRP A 185 32.73 -0.14 15.81
C TRP A 185 33.92 0.36 16.62
N SER A 186 33.97 0.03 17.92
CA SER A 186 35.12 0.29 18.79
C SER A 186 36.34 -0.55 18.39
N ARG A 187 37.15 -0.03 17.46
CA ARG A 187 38.27 -0.75 16.83
C ARG A 187 39.58 0.02 16.97
N ASP A 188 40.65 -0.66 17.37
CA ASP A 188 42.00 -0.10 17.44
C ASP A 188 42.81 -0.43 16.16
N ILE A 189 43.50 0.57 15.61
CA ILE A 189 44.44 0.41 14.49
C ILE A 189 45.60 -0.54 14.84
N SER A 190 45.98 -0.64 16.12
CA SER A 190 47.05 -1.52 16.58
C SER A 190 46.72 -3.01 16.34
N ASP A 191 45.48 -3.42 16.57
CA ASP A 191 45.02 -4.80 16.34
C ASP A 191 44.98 -5.16 14.86
N TYR A 192 44.63 -4.20 14.00
CA TYR A 192 44.69 -4.39 12.55
C TYR A 192 46.14 -4.61 12.07
N ARG A 193 47.09 -3.84 12.62
CA ARG A 193 48.51 -3.90 12.21
C ARG A 193 49.26 -5.14 12.68
N LYS A 194 48.79 -5.84 13.71
CA LYS A 194 49.32 -7.17 14.08
C LYS A 194 49.09 -8.22 12.98
N ARG A 195 48.05 -8.05 12.15
CA ARG A 195 47.65 -8.99 11.08
C ARG A 195 48.01 -8.48 9.68
N HIS A 196 48.15 -7.17 9.52
CA HIS A 196 48.41 -6.51 8.24
C HIS A 196 49.62 -5.57 8.34
N MET A 197 50.80 -6.08 7.97
CA MET A 197 52.02 -5.28 7.85
C MET A 197 51.81 -4.07 6.93
N ARG A 198 52.54 -2.99 7.17
CA ARG A 198 52.49 -1.78 6.34
C ARG A 198 53.27 -1.97 5.05
#